data_AF-A0A6I9NVI6-F1
#
_entry.id   AF-A0A6I9NVI6-F1
#
_cell.length_a   1.000
_cell.length_b   1.000
_cell.length_c   1.000
_cell.angle_alpha   90.00
_cell.angle_beta   90.00
_cell.angle_gamma   90.00
#
_symmetry.space_group_name_H-M   'P 1'
#
loop_
_entity.id
_entity.type
_entity.pdbx_description
1 polymer ?
#
loop_
_entity_poly.entity_id
_entity_poly.type
_entity_poly.pdbx_seq_one_letter_code
_entity_poly.pdbx_strand_id
1 'polypeptide(L)'
;MKRLPFSDEEFGSPPNKMARGEEPKKVLLYVRRETEEVFDALMLKNPTLKGLVEAISEKYELPLDKVGKVYKKCKKGILVHMDDNIIQHYSNEDTFQITMEEMGEMYKLTLTEI
;
A
#
# COMPACT_ATOMS: atom_id res chain seq x y z
N MET A 1 70.31 0.44 16.17
CA MET A 1 68.86 0.32 16.43
C MET A 1 68.21 -0.23 15.16
N LYS A 2 67.72 -1.48 15.17
CA LYS A 2 67.07 -2.14 14.03
C LYS A 2 65.55 -1.96 14.17
N ARG A 3 64.88 -1.44 13.15
CA ARG A 3 63.41 -1.30 13.11
C ARG A 3 62.81 -2.69 12.85
N LEU A 4 61.82 -3.08 13.66
CA LEU A 4 61.04 -4.31 13.48
C LEU A 4 60.08 -4.15 12.29
N PRO A 5 59.79 -5.22 11.52
CA PRO A 5 58.78 -5.19 10.48
C PRO A 5 57.37 -5.21 11.11
N PHE A 6 56.48 -4.39 10.56
CA PHE A 6 55.05 -4.39 10.89
C PHE A 6 54.42 -5.71 10.42
N SER A 7 53.74 -6.39 11.32
CA SER A 7 52.89 -7.55 11.02
C SER A 7 51.64 -7.05 10.32
N ASP A 8 51.44 -7.51 9.09
CA ASP A 8 50.32 -7.15 8.21
C ASP A 8 49.18 -8.16 8.43
N GLU A 9 48.59 -8.22 9.63
CA GLU A 9 47.47 -9.12 9.92
C GLU A 9 46.39 -8.40 10.74
N GLU A 10 45.13 -8.59 10.31
CA GLU A 10 43.86 -8.06 10.86
C GLU A 10 43.30 -6.75 10.26
N PHE A 11 43.18 -6.67 8.93
CA PHE A 11 41.98 -6.05 8.36
C PHE A 11 40.92 -7.14 8.18
N GLY A 12 40.12 -7.36 9.23
CA GLY A 12 38.91 -8.17 9.12
C GLY A 12 38.02 -7.61 8.02
N SER A 13 37.71 -8.43 7.01
CA SER A 13 36.79 -8.09 5.93
C SER A 13 35.48 -7.56 6.50
N PRO A 14 34.91 -6.46 5.96
CA PRO A 14 33.68 -5.89 6.49
C PRO A 14 32.58 -6.97 6.51
N PRO A 15 31.75 -7.02 7.57
CA PRO A 15 30.73 -8.05 7.69
C PRO A 15 29.87 -8.03 6.44
N ASN A 16 29.71 -9.20 5.83
CA ASN A 16 28.88 -9.43 4.65
C ASN A 16 27.60 -8.62 4.80
N LYS A 17 27.38 -7.66 3.88
CA LYS A 17 26.10 -6.97 3.77
C LYS A 17 25.06 -8.03 3.48
N MET A 18 24.40 -8.53 4.52
CA MET A 18 23.21 -9.36 4.38
C MET A 18 22.28 -8.56 3.47
N ALA A 19 21.87 -9.15 2.35
CA ALA A 19 20.85 -8.57 1.50
C ALA A 19 19.66 -8.29 2.42
N ARG A 20 19.45 -7.01 2.74
CA ARG A 20 18.28 -6.57 3.49
C ARG A 20 17.12 -7.00 2.61
N GLY A 21 16.40 -8.05 3.03
CA GLY A 21 15.22 -8.52 2.31
C GLY A 21 14.38 -7.29 2.00
N GLU A 22 14.00 -7.13 0.73
CA GLU A 22 13.26 -5.96 0.27
C GLU A 22 11.98 -5.87 1.12
N GLU A 23 11.94 -4.94 2.08
CA GLU A 23 10.76 -4.77 2.92
C GLU A 23 9.61 -4.39 1.98
N PRO A 24 8.43 -5.03 2.10
CA PRO A 24 7.31 -4.74 1.22
C PRO A 24 7.01 -3.24 1.27
N LYS A 25 6.99 -2.61 0.09
CA LYS A 25 6.79 -1.17 -0.06
C LYS A 25 5.43 -0.80 0.52
N LYS A 26 5.44 -0.15 1.69
CA LYS A 26 4.24 0.44 2.28
C LYS A 26 3.79 1.63 1.45
N VAL A 27 2.48 1.81 1.30
CA VAL A 27 1.89 2.93 0.55
C VAL A 27 0.82 3.58 1.42
N LEU A 28 0.94 4.89 1.63
CA LEU A 28 -0.11 5.70 2.25
C LEU A 28 -1.05 6.21 1.15
N LEU A 29 -2.35 6.03 1.31
CA LEU A 29 -3.38 6.62 0.44
C LEU A 29 -4.20 7.63 1.23
N TYR A 30 -4.72 8.63 0.54
CA TYR A 30 -5.68 9.58 1.08
C TYR A 30 -7.05 9.32 0.48
N VAL A 31 -8.01 8.93 1.32
CA VAL A 31 -9.34 8.53 0.87
C VAL A 31 -10.40 9.31 1.62
N ARG A 32 -11.46 9.73 0.93
CA ARG A 32 -12.63 10.35 1.57
C ARG A 32 -13.91 9.92 0.90
N ARG A 33 -15.03 9.96 1.60
CA ARG A 33 -16.35 9.87 0.97
C ARG A 33 -16.68 11.18 0.26
N GLU A 34 -17.58 11.13 -0.71
CA GLU A 34 -18.01 12.33 -1.44
C GLU A 34 -18.61 13.40 -0.51
N THR A 35 -19.28 12.97 0.57
CA THR A 35 -19.91 13.83 1.58
C THR A 35 -18.92 14.41 2.60
N GLU A 36 -17.65 14.02 2.56
CA GLU A 36 -16.63 14.42 3.53
C GLU A 36 -15.68 15.45 2.92
N GLU A 37 -15.30 16.46 3.70
CA GLU A 37 -14.35 17.50 3.25
C GLU A 37 -12.88 17.12 3.52
N VAL A 38 -12.66 16.21 4.47
CA VAL A 38 -11.33 15.79 4.91
C VAL A 38 -10.99 14.41 4.37
N PHE A 39 -9.70 14.16 4.17
CA PHE A 39 -9.17 12.86 3.80
C PHE A 39 -8.76 12.06 5.02
N ASP A 40 -9.05 10.77 4.95
CA ASP A 40 -8.53 9.76 5.85
C ASP A 40 -7.26 9.13 5.27
N ALA A 41 -6.31 8.86 6.17
CA ALA A 41 -5.11 8.11 5.85
C ALA A 41 -5.41 6.60 5.85
N LEU A 42 -5.15 5.93 4.72
CA LEU A 42 -5.15 4.47 4.61
C LEU A 42 -3.73 3.97 4.34
N MET A 43 -3.11 3.36 5.34
CA MET A 43 -1.78 2.77 5.21
C MET A 43 -1.88 1.32 4.73
N LEU A 44 -1.46 1.06 3.49
CA LEU A 44 -1.33 -0.28 2.95
C LEU A 44 0.01 -0.87 3.38
N LYS A 45 -0.02 -1.76 4.38
CA LYS A 45 1.18 -2.47 4.86
C LYS A 45 1.79 -3.35 3.76
N ASN A 46 0.91 -3.94 2.93
CA ASN A 46 1.25 -4.69 1.73
C ASN A 46 0.39 -4.14 0.58
N PRO A 47 0.98 -3.77 -0.57
CA PRO A 47 0.25 -3.22 -1.70
C PRO A 47 -0.46 -4.34 -2.49
N THR A 48 -1.44 -4.98 -1.87
CA THR A 48 -2.30 -6.02 -2.47
C THR A 48 -3.77 -5.60 -2.35
N LEU A 49 -4.63 -6.20 -3.17
CA LEU A 49 -6.08 -5.97 -3.13
C LEU A 49 -6.64 -6.34 -1.76
N LYS A 50 -6.19 -7.46 -1.20
CA LYS A 50 -6.56 -7.88 0.16
C LYS A 50 -6.17 -6.82 1.19
N GLY A 51 -4.93 -6.30 1.13
CA GLY A 51 -4.46 -5.26 2.05
C GLY A 51 -5.25 -3.96 1.94
N LEU A 52 -5.69 -3.60 0.73
CA LEU A 52 -6.58 -2.46 0.53
C LEU A 52 -7.96 -2.70 1.16
N VAL A 53 -8.58 -3.85 0.92
CA VAL A 53 -9.88 -4.21 1.49
C VAL A 53 -9.83 -4.23 3.01
N GLU A 54 -8.76 -4.78 3.59
CA GLU A 54 -8.51 -4.77 5.04
C GLU A 54 -8.44 -3.34 5.60
N ALA A 55 -7.67 -2.45 4.96
CA ALA A 55 -7.54 -1.06 5.41
C ALA A 55 -8.88 -0.29 5.31
N ILE A 56 -9.64 -0.49 4.22
CA ILE A 56 -10.97 0.13 4.04
C ILE A 56 -11.95 -0.41 5.08
N SER A 57 -11.99 -1.72 5.30
CA SER A 57 -12.87 -2.35 6.27
C SER A 57 -12.60 -1.90 7.70
N GLU A 58 -11.32 -1.79 8.09
CA GLU A 58 -10.93 -1.23 9.38
C GLU A 58 -11.37 0.24 9.50
N LYS A 59 -11.14 1.04 8.46
CA LYS A 59 -11.42 2.48 8.51
C LYS A 59 -12.91 2.83 8.54
N TYR A 60 -13.73 2.09 7.79
CA TYR A 60 -15.16 2.38 7.61
C TYR A 60 -16.07 1.36 8.29
N GLU A 61 -15.52 0.50 9.16
CA GLU A 61 -16.24 -0.52 9.92
C GLU A 61 -17.07 -1.46 9.04
N LEU A 62 -16.56 -1.78 7.84
CA LEU A 62 -17.22 -2.68 6.90
C LEU A 62 -16.84 -4.14 7.18
N PRO A 63 -17.82 -5.07 7.32
CA PRO A 63 -17.53 -6.48 7.42
C PRO A 63 -16.76 -7.00 6.20
N LEU A 64 -15.57 -7.56 6.43
CA LEU A 64 -14.65 -8.01 5.37
C LEU A 64 -15.29 -9.03 4.43
N ASP A 65 -16.09 -9.93 4.98
CA ASP A 65 -16.83 -10.98 4.27
C ASP A 65 -17.96 -10.42 3.39
N LYS A 66 -18.37 -9.17 3.64
CA LYS A 66 -19.37 -8.46 2.83
C LYS A 66 -18.76 -7.58 1.76
N VAL A 67 -17.43 -7.44 1.68
CA VAL A 67 -16.82 -6.69 0.57
C VAL A 67 -16.83 -7.58 -0.68
N GLY A 68 -17.65 -7.20 -1.67
CA GLY A 68 -17.79 -7.91 -2.93
C GLY A 68 -16.83 -7.38 -3.98
N LYS A 69 -17.34 -6.55 -4.89
CA LYS A 69 -16.59 -6.06 -6.05
C LYS A 69 -15.83 -4.78 -5.68
N VAL A 70 -14.56 -4.71 -6.08
CA VAL A 70 -13.70 -3.53 -5.89
C VAL A 70 -13.26 -3.00 -7.25
N TYR A 71 -13.51 -1.70 -7.47
CA TYR A 71 -13.22 -1.01 -8.71
C TYR A 71 -12.35 0.23 -8.48
N LYS A 72 -11.61 0.59 -9.51
CA LYS A 72 -10.92 1.87 -9.62
C LYS A 72 -11.48 2.66 -10.80
N LYS A 73 -11.82 3.92 -10.60
CA LYS A 73 -12.14 4.87 -11.67
C LYS A 73 -10.99 5.85 -11.81
N CYS A 74 -10.29 5.84 -12.95
CA CYS A 74 -9.19 6.78 -13.17
C CYS A 74 -9.70 8.16 -13.59
N LYS A 75 -8.81 9.17 -13.63
CA LYS A 75 -9.16 10.55 -14.05
C LYS A 75 -9.74 10.63 -15.47
N LYS A 76 -9.50 9.63 -16.33
CA LYS A 76 -10.10 9.51 -17.67
C LYS A 76 -11.53 8.95 -17.66
N GLY A 77 -12.08 8.66 -16.48
CA GLY A 77 -13.41 8.07 -16.31
C GLY A 77 -13.49 6.56 -16.56
N ILE A 78 -12.37 5.88 -16.84
CA ILE A 78 -12.33 4.44 -17.09
C ILE A 78 -12.47 3.70 -15.77
N LEU A 79 -13.42 2.77 -15.71
CA LEU A 79 -13.63 1.86 -14.59
C LEU A 79 -12.85 0.56 -14.81
N VAL A 80 -12.07 0.15 -13.82
CA VAL A 80 -11.17 -1.00 -13.88
C VAL A 80 -11.44 -1.91 -12.68
N HIS A 81 -11.51 -3.22 -12.92
CA HIS A 81 -11.51 -4.21 -11.85
C HIS A 81 -10.17 -4.20 -11.13
N MET A 82 -10.20 -4.10 -9.81
CA MET A 82 -8.95 -4.06 -9.04
C MET A 82 -8.37 -5.46 -8.86
N ASP A 83 -7.05 -5.54 -8.96
CA ASP A 83 -6.20 -6.68 -8.62
C ASP A 83 -4.92 -6.17 -7.97
N ASP A 84 -4.03 -7.07 -7.56
CA ASP A 84 -2.76 -6.71 -6.92
C ASP A 84 -1.86 -5.86 -7.84
N ASN A 85 -1.92 -6.06 -9.16
CA ASN A 85 -1.10 -5.30 -10.10
C ASN A 85 -1.49 -3.83 -10.10
N ILE A 86 -2.79 -3.53 -10.04
CA ILE A 86 -3.28 -2.14 -9.94
C ILE A 86 -2.81 -1.51 -8.62
N ILE A 87 -2.91 -2.22 -7.50
CA ILE A 87 -2.51 -1.68 -6.18
C ILE A 87 -1.02 -1.38 -6.11
N GLN A 88 -0.18 -2.22 -6.71
CA GLN A 88 1.27 -2.03 -6.77
C GLN A 88 1.70 -0.74 -7.49
N HIS A 89 0.84 -0.21 -8.37
CA HIS A 89 1.10 1.04 -9.09
C HIS A 89 0.68 2.29 -8.31
N TYR A 90 0.04 2.16 -7.15
CA TYR A 90 -0.25 3.32 -6.31
C TYR A 90 1.03 3.96 -5.77
N SER A 91 1.02 5.28 -5.81
CA SER A 91 2.05 6.13 -5.24
C SER A 91 1.66 6.59 -3.85
N ASN A 92 2.66 6.97 -3.08
CA ASN A 92 2.42 7.52 -1.76
C ASN A 92 1.60 8.81 -1.90
N GLU A 93 0.58 8.93 -1.05
CA GLU A 93 -0.34 10.08 -0.97
C GLU A 93 -1.29 10.21 -2.16
N ASP A 94 -1.43 9.17 -3.00
CA ASP A 94 -2.48 9.14 -4.02
C ASP A 94 -3.85 9.35 -3.38
N THR A 95 -4.62 10.26 -3.98
CA THR A 95 -5.90 10.73 -3.47
C THR A 95 -7.07 10.07 -4.20
N PHE A 96 -8.04 9.59 -3.43
CA PHE A 96 -9.25 8.96 -3.94
C PHE A 96 -10.50 9.46 -3.23
N GLN A 97 -11.59 9.54 -3.98
CA GLN A 97 -12.93 9.46 -3.40
C GLN A 97 -13.38 8.00 -3.37
N ILE A 98 -13.93 7.55 -2.26
CA ILE A 98 -14.52 6.21 -2.13
C ILE A 98 -16.04 6.28 -2.16
N THR A 99 -16.63 5.43 -3.00
CA THR A 99 -18.06 5.15 -3.00
C THR A 99 -18.27 3.72 -2.56
N MET A 100 -19.20 3.52 -1.62
CA MET A 100 -19.59 2.21 -1.10
C MET A 100 -21.08 2.02 -1.37
N GLU A 101 -21.43 1.11 -2.27
CA GLU A 101 -22.80 0.84 -2.65
C GLU A 101 -23.22 -0.54 -2.12
N GLU A 102 -24.31 -0.61 -1.38
CA GLU A 102 -24.91 -1.87 -0.94
C GLU A 102 -25.60 -2.55 -2.12
N MET A 103 -25.22 -3.80 -2.39
CA MET A 103 -25.73 -4.66 -3.45
C MET A 103 -26.27 -5.95 -2.85
N GLY A 104 -27.40 -5.84 -2.15
CA GLY A 104 -27.94 -6.94 -1.35
C GLY A 104 -27.10 -7.13 -0.09
N GLU A 105 -26.55 -8.31 0.14
CA GLU A 105 -25.74 -8.59 1.33
C GLU A 105 -24.26 -8.18 1.19
N MET A 106 -23.85 -7.70 0.02
CA MET A 106 -22.45 -7.32 -0.29
C MET A 106 -22.33 -5.83 -0.60
N TYR A 107 -21.14 -5.28 -0.36
CA TYR A 107 -20.75 -3.94 -0.75
C TYR A 107 -19.92 -3.96 -2.04
N LYS A 108 -20.25 -3.06 -2.96
CA LYS A 108 -19.40 -2.69 -4.10
C LYS A 108 -18.62 -1.43 -3.73
N LEU A 109 -17.30 -1.50 -3.82
CA LEU A 109 -16.39 -0.39 -3.56
C LEU A 109 -15.88 0.19 -4.88
N THR A 110 -15.88 1.52 -5.00
CA THR A 110 -15.25 2.22 -6.12
C THR A 110 -14.33 3.31 -5.58
N LEU A 111 -13.04 3.23 -5.91
CA LEU A 111 -12.05 4.28 -5.65
C LEU A 111 -11.89 5.15 -6.90
N THR A 112 -12.30 6.41 -6.83
CA THR A 112 -12.19 7.37 -7.92
C THR A 112 -10.99 8.27 -7.71
N GLU A 113 -10.03 8.25 -8.62
CA GLU A 113 -8.89 9.17 -8.62
C GLU A 113 -9.33 10.61 -8.83
N ILE A 114 -8.74 11.51 -8.06
CA ILE A 114 -8.95 12.96 -8.09
C ILE A 114 -7.62 13.67 -8.34
#